data_AF-A0A173RWV3-F1
#
_entry.id   AF-A0A173RWV3-F1
#
_cell.length_a   1.000
_cell.length_b   1.000
_cell.length_c   1.000
_cell.angle_alpha   90.00
_cell.angle_beta   90.00
_cell.angle_gamma   90.00
#
_symmetry.space_group_name_H-M   'P 1'
#
loop_
_entity.id
_entity.type
_entity.pdbx_description
1 polymer ?
#
loop_
_entity_poly.entity_id
_entity_poly.type
_entity_poly.pdbx_seq_one_letter_code
_entity_poly.pdbx_strand_id
1 'polypeptide(L)' 'MASKATVQSVEPNIADLVNGWLKSYKVDYKLEQESLNTEIDQALNDYFSKSGGKGGNRPDAKLLLLANDGNTIQF' A
#
# COMPACT_ATOMS: atom_id res chain seq x y z
N MET A 1 9.32 8.20 -38.37
CA MET A 1 9.12 8.31 -36.91
C MET A 1 8.09 7.26 -36.51
N ALA A 2 8.50 6.12 -35.95
CA ALA A 2 7.56 5.11 -35.47
C ALA A 2 6.97 5.57 -34.13
N SER A 3 5.64 5.62 -34.02
CA SER A 3 4.94 5.93 -32.77
C SER A 3 5.23 4.84 -31.75
N LYS A 4 5.91 5.21 -30.65
CA LYS A 4 6.13 4.32 -29.52
C LYS A 4 4.77 4.00 -28.90
N ALA A 5 4.31 2.76 -29.03
CA ALA A 5 3.11 2.29 -28.34
C ALA A 5 3.34 2.44 -26.82
N THR A 6 2.61 3.35 -26.20
CA THR A 6 2.60 3.50 -24.74
C THR A 6 1.83 2.31 -24.18
N VAL A 7 2.55 1.31 -23.67
CA VAL A 7 1.95 0.26 -22.85
C VAL A 7 1.36 0.94 -21.62
N GLN A 8 0.03 0.87 -21.47
CA GLN A 8 -0.63 1.38 -20.27
C GLN A 8 -0.32 0.48 -19.08
N SER A 9 -0.06 1.08 -17.91
CA SER A 9 0.15 0.30 -16.68
C SER A 9 -1.12 -0.44 -16.29
N VAL A 10 -0.96 -1.68 -15.85
CA VAL A 10 -2.04 -2.50 -15.29
C VAL A 10 -2.14 -2.34 -13.77
N GLU A 11 -1.18 -1.67 -13.12
CA GLU A 11 -1.13 -1.49 -11.66
C GLU A 11 -2.42 -0.92 -11.07
N PRO A 12 -3.08 0.10 -11.66
CA PRO A 12 -4.34 0.62 -11.12
C PRO A 12 -5.45 -0.44 -11.09
N ASN A 13 -5.51 -1.31 -12.10
CA ASN A 13 -6.52 -2.37 -12.19
C ASN A 13 -6.26 -3.48 -11.18
N ILE A 14 -4.98 -3.80 -10.94
CA ILE A 14 -4.59 -4.81 -9.94
C ILE A 14 -4.85 -4.27 -8.52
N ALA A 15 -4.53 -3.00 -8.25
CA ALA A 15 -4.80 -2.35 -6.97
C ALA A 15 -6.31 -2.33 -6.66
N ASP A 16 -7.15 -1.99 -7.64
CA ASP A 16 -8.61 -2.01 -7.47
C ASP A 16 -9.14 -3.42 -7.17
N LEU A 17 -8.66 -4.44 -7.89
CA LEU A 17 -9.04 -5.84 -7.68
C LEU A 17 -8.73 -6.32 -6.25
N VAL A 18 -7.50 -6.09 -5.78
CA VAL A 18 -7.06 -6.52 -4.45
C VAL A 18 -7.79 -5.74 -3.35
N ASN A 19 -7.96 -4.42 -3.51
CA ASN A 19 -8.77 -3.62 -2.60
C ASN A 19 -10.22 -4.10 -2.55
N GLY A 20 -10.76 -4.60 -3.66
CA GLY A 20 -12.06 -5.27 -3.72
C GLY A 20 -12.14 -6.52 -2.84
N TRP A 21 -11.06 -7.32 -2.78
CA TRP A 21 -10.99 -8.47 -1.87
C TRP A 21 -10.91 -8.06 -0.40
N LEU A 22 -10.13 -7.05 -0.06
CA LEU A 22 -10.07 -6.54 1.32
C LEU A 22 -11.44 -6.09 1.82
N LYS A 23 -12.20 -5.38 0.97
CA LYS A 23 -13.59 -5.02 1.28
C LYS A 23 -14.49 -6.25 1.48
N SER A 24 -14.36 -7.27 0.64
CA SER A 24 -15.21 -8.47 0.74
C SER A 24 -14.91 -9.29 2.00
N TYR A 25 -13.66 -9.29 2.47
CA TYR A 25 -13.24 -9.94 3.70
C TYR A 25 -13.55 -9.14 4.97
N LYS A 26 -14.07 -7.92 4.84
CA LYS A 26 -14.41 -7.03 5.98
C LYS A 26 -13.23 -6.83 6.94
N VAL A 27 -12.02 -6.79 6.38
CA VAL A 27 -10.81 -6.48 7.14
C VAL A 27 -10.62 -4.97 7.18
N ASP A 28 -10.09 -4.47 8.30
CA ASP A 28 -9.74 -3.05 8.40
C ASP A 28 -8.43 -2.82 7.64
N TYR A 29 -8.44 -1.86 6.72
CA TYR A 29 -7.27 -1.49 5.95
C TYR A 29 -7.27 0.00 5.63
N LYS A 30 -6.10 0.52 5.27
CA LYS A 30 -5.85 1.92 4.87
C LYS A 30 -5.19 1.95 3.51
N LEU A 31 -5.67 2.79 2.61
CA LEU A 31 -5.06 2.97 1.29
C LEU A 31 -3.68 3.63 1.39
N GLU A 32 -2.91 3.61 0.31
CA GLU A 32 -1.58 4.23 0.21
C GLU A 32 -1.56 5.66 0.81
N GLN A 33 -2.54 6.50 0.44
CA GLN A 33 -2.61 7.91 0.84
C GLN A 33 -3.14 8.15 2.25
N GLU A 34 -3.75 7.15 2.88
CA GLU A 34 -4.28 7.29 4.22
C GLU A 34 -3.17 7.14 5.26
N SER A 35 -3.08 8.12 6.16
CA SER A 35 -2.18 8.03 7.32
C SER A 35 -2.68 6.98 8.30
N LEU A 36 -1.73 6.36 8.99
CA LEU A 36 -2.04 5.34 9.97
C LEU A 36 -1.67 5.80 11.37
N ASN A 37 -0.38 6.06 11.58
CA ASN A 37 0.14 6.76 12.75
C ASN A 37 1.53 7.33 12.42
N THR A 38 1.98 8.28 13.23
CA THR A 38 3.24 9.01 12.99
C THR A 38 4.46 8.09 12.91
N GLU A 39 4.55 7.04 13.74
CA GLU A 39 5.71 6.15 13.77
C GLU A 39 5.79 5.29 12.49
N ILE A 40 4.66 4.73 12.05
CA ILE A 40 4.60 3.93 10.82
C ILE A 40 4.77 4.80 9.59
N ASP A 41 4.13 5.97 9.54
CA ASP A 41 4.27 6.90 8.42
C ASP A 41 5.74 7.34 8.28
N GLN A 42 6.42 7.60 9.40
CA GLN A 42 7.85 7.91 9.42
C GLN A 42 8.70 6.71 8.99
N ALA A 43 8.41 5.50 9.48
CA ALA A 43 9.12 4.29 9.07
C ALA A 43 8.95 4.00 7.57
N LEU A 44 7.78 4.23 6.99
CA LEU A 44 7.53 4.09 5.56
C LEU A 44 8.33 5.13 4.74
N ASN A 45 8.46 6.36 5.25
CA ASN A 45 9.27 7.40 4.62
C ASN A 45 10.78 7.08 4.69
N ASP A 46 11.25 6.59 5.84
CA ASP A 46 12.66 6.31 6.10
C ASP A 46 13.15 5.01 5.44
N TYR A 47 12.25 4.05 5.24
CA TYR A 47 12.57 2.79 4.58
C TYR A 47 12.51 2.93 3.06
N PHE A 48 13.61 3.39 2.47
CA PHE A 48 13.72 3.59 1.02
C PHE A 48 13.56 2.28 0.26
N SER A 49 12.48 2.16 -0.51
CA SER A 49 12.26 0.98 -1.37
C SER A 49 13.25 1.01 -2.55
N LYS A 50 13.70 -0.19 -2.94
CA LYS A 50 14.84 -0.40 -3.84
C LYS A 50 14.66 0.33 -5.19
N SER A 51 15.24 1.53 -5.30
CA SER A 51 15.47 2.29 -6.53
C SER A 51 16.63 3.28 -6.34
N GLY A 52 17.75 2.79 -5.79
CA GLY A 52 18.96 3.62 -5.61
C GLY A 52 18.86 4.68 -4.50
N GLY A 53 18.07 4.43 -3.44
CA GLY A 53 18.00 5.29 -2.25
C GLY A 53 17.11 6.52 -2.38
N LYS A 54 16.19 6.55 -3.36
CA LYS A 54 15.22 7.64 -3.52
C LYS A 54 13.79 7.09 -3.50
N GLY A 55 13.01 7.55 -2.52
CA GLY A 55 11.60 7.21 -2.34
C GLY A 55 11.37 6.20 -1.22
N GLY A 56 10.49 6.55 -0.28
CA GLY A 56 10.05 5.67 0.81
C GLY A 56 9.28 4.45 0.30
N ASN A 57 8.97 3.53 1.20
CA ASN A 57 8.12 2.39 0.93
C ASN A 57 6.67 2.85 0.72
N ARG A 58 6.08 2.49 -0.43
CA ARG A 58 4.71 2.87 -0.80
C ARG A 58 3.87 1.61 -1.03
N PRO A 59 3.33 1.01 0.04
CA PRO A 59 2.39 -0.09 -0.11
C PRO A 59 1.05 0.42 -0.66
N ASP A 60 0.41 -0.36 -1.53
CA ASP A 60 -0.90 -0.03 -2.12
C ASP A 60 -2.02 0.04 -1.05
N ALA A 61 -1.91 -0.79 0.00
CA ALA A 61 -2.76 -0.80 1.18
C ALA A 61 -1.99 -1.26 2.42
N LYS A 62 -2.40 -0.78 3.60
CA LYS A 62 -1.89 -1.12 4.93
C LYS A 62 -2.99 -1.89 5.67
N LEU A 63 -2.69 -3.07 6.21
CA LEU A 63 -3.68 -3.98 6.79
C LEU A 63 -3.64 -3.89 8.32
N LEU A 64 -4.82 -3.76 8.94
CA LEU A 64 -4.95 -3.66 10.39
C LEU A 64 -5.59 -4.95 10.90
N LEU A 65 -4.79 -5.77 11.56
CA LEU A 65 -5.26 -7.01 12.18
C LEU A 65 -5.33 -6.84 13.68
N LEU A 66 -6.51 -6.99 14.28
CA LEU A 66 -6.62 -7.04 15.73
C LEU A 66 -6.11 -8.39 16.24
N ALA A 67 -5.14 -8.36 17.15
CA ALA A 67 -4.77 -9.50 17.97
C ALA A 67 -5.88 -9.84 18.96
N ASN A 68 -5.93 -11.12 19.34
CA ASN A 68 -6.98 -11.66 20.22
C ASN A 68 -6.98 -11.06 21.64
N ASP A 69 -5.91 -10.38 22.03
CA ASP A 69 -5.78 -9.65 23.30
C ASP A 69 -6.31 -8.19 23.23
N GLY A 70 -6.87 -7.78 22.09
CA GLY A 70 -7.39 -6.45 21.85
C GLY A 70 -6.36 -5.45 21.32
N ASN A 71 -5.11 -5.86 21.08
CA ASN A 71 -4.08 -5.02 20.48
C ASN A 71 -4.16 -5.05 18.95
N THR A 72 -3.99 -3.93 18.27
CA THR A 72 -3.94 -3.92 16.79
C THR A 72 -2.51 -4.18 16.30
N ILE A 73 -2.32 -5.27 15.57
CA ILE A 73 -1.13 -5.53 14.74
C ILE A 73 -1.33 -4.83 13.40
N GLN A 74 -0.38 -4.00 13.02
CA GLN A 74 -0.44 -3.18 11.81
C GLN A 74 0.66 -3.66 10.85
N PHE A 75 0.28 -4.01 9.62
CA PHE A 75 1.19 -4.51 8.57
C PHE A 75 1.17 -3.59 7.35
#